data_AF-A0A1B1BAS5-F1
#
_entry.id   AF-A0A1B1BAS5-F1
#
_cell.length_a   1.000
_cell.length_b   1.000
_cell.length_c   1.000
_cell.angle_alpha   90.00
_cell.angle_beta   90.00
_cell.angle_gamma   90.00
#
_symmetry.space_group_name_H-M   'P 1'
#
loop_
_entity.id
_entity.type
_entity.pdbx_description
1 polymer ?
#
loop_
_entity_poly.entity_id
_entity_poly.type
_entity_poly.pdbx_seq_one_letter_code
_entity_poly.pdbx_strand_id
1 'polypeptide(L)'
;MPEETARTDTDTDTDTDSTAPTESGSSPSSVLRTLGCGCSALVGVVLVCVLVLVALLASQSSGSTDFPRVAPEDMASRAFQRSQEAYDVLGFKRTVEPGGGNVGVGAVNTFGSEFCYDGGPLGMEDKTVDGAYRMNHEWGLDHVPASQAVSGLRRLHRHLEDSGWEVTSYREGGKGKDWELYVRRGDGDERMTFIWFPDRQYFTGFAAVPCAYDPAWKDGDVGPSEADERPPALLAS
;
A
#
# COMPACT_ATOMS: atom_id res chain seq x y z
N MET A 1 -0.02 50.55 -1.59
CA MET A 1 0.06 51.11 -0.23
C MET A 1 0.98 50.22 0.57
N PRO A 2 2.15 50.72 1.01
CA PRO A 2 3.02 50.03 1.96
C PRO A 2 2.60 50.38 3.39
N GLU A 3 2.73 49.44 4.33
CA GLU A 3 2.64 49.73 5.76
C GLU A 3 3.94 49.29 6.45
N GLU A 4 4.48 50.24 7.18
CA GLU A 4 5.72 50.29 7.93
C GLU A 4 5.36 50.23 9.43
N THR A 5 6.13 49.48 10.23
CA THR A 5 6.65 49.80 11.60
C THR A 5 6.97 48.49 12.35
N ALA A 6 8.20 48.20 12.80
CA ALA A 6 9.12 48.84 13.75
C ALA A 6 8.92 48.41 15.23
N ARG A 7 9.86 47.56 15.68
CA ARG A 7 10.54 47.37 16.99
C ARG A 7 9.87 47.84 18.29
N THR A 8 9.91 46.98 19.32
CA THR A 8 10.07 47.40 20.73
C THR A 8 10.89 46.38 21.54
N ASP A 9 11.91 46.89 22.23
CA ASP A 9 12.72 46.23 23.27
C ASP A 9 11.96 46.14 24.60
N THR A 10 12.29 45.16 25.44
CA THR A 10 12.01 45.20 26.89
C THR A 10 13.16 44.57 27.68
N ASP A 11 14.03 45.42 28.24
CA ASP A 11 14.75 45.17 29.48
C ASP A 11 13.78 45.33 30.67
N THR A 12 13.98 44.59 31.77
CA THR A 12 13.93 45.11 33.15
C THR A 12 14.45 44.07 34.15
N ASP A 13 15.34 44.59 34.99
CA ASP A 13 16.11 44.05 36.12
C ASP A 13 15.35 43.38 37.27
N THR A 14 16.16 42.91 38.24
CA THR A 14 16.02 42.94 39.72
C THR A 14 16.01 41.51 40.30
N ASP A 15 16.87 41.08 41.24
CA ASP A 15 17.35 41.79 42.44
C ASP A 15 18.66 41.19 43.01
N THR A 16 19.36 42.04 43.77
CA THR A 16 20.57 41.80 44.58
C THR A 16 20.10 41.38 45.99
N ASP A 17 20.75 40.51 46.77
CA ASP A 17 21.96 40.78 47.56
C ASP A 17 22.21 39.58 48.49
N SER A 18 23.47 39.32 48.86
CA SER A 18 23.94 39.46 50.25
C SER A 18 25.17 38.60 50.60
N THR A 19 26.22 39.33 50.96
CA THR A 19 27.21 39.09 52.03
C THR A 19 28.49 38.27 51.73
N ALA A 20 29.60 39.02 51.76
CA ALA A 20 31.03 38.66 51.76
C ALA A 20 31.53 38.28 53.20
N PRO A 21 32.84 38.18 53.57
CA PRO A 21 34.08 38.37 52.80
C PRO A 21 35.31 37.47 53.17
N THR A 22 36.43 37.71 52.47
CA THR A 22 37.82 37.78 53.01
C THR A 22 38.80 36.58 52.87
N GLU A 23 39.83 36.87 52.05
CA GLU A 23 41.29 36.62 52.20
C GLU A 23 42.02 35.44 51.53
N SER A 24 42.93 35.87 50.63
CA SER A 24 44.37 35.59 50.57
C SER A 24 44.89 34.17 50.35
N GLY A 25 45.56 33.98 49.22
CA GLY A 25 46.53 32.90 49.04
C GLY A 25 47.15 32.83 47.63
N SER A 26 48.36 33.39 47.49
CA SER A 26 49.46 33.04 46.57
C SER A 26 49.20 32.48 45.15
N SER A 27 49.70 33.21 44.15
CA SER A 27 50.29 32.64 42.91
C SER A 27 51.59 31.87 43.25
N PRO A 28 52.06 30.84 42.49
CA PRO A 28 52.32 30.95 41.04
C PRO A 28 52.28 29.67 40.16
N SER A 29 52.30 29.95 38.85
CA SER A 29 53.03 29.27 37.76
C SER A 29 52.78 27.78 37.42
N SER A 30 52.19 27.62 36.23
CA SER A 30 52.82 27.01 35.04
C SER A 30 52.72 25.49 34.79
N VAL A 31 52.53 25.22 33.48
CA VAL A 31 52.98 24.05 32.69
C VAL A 31 51.98 22.92 32.49
N LEU A 32 51.51 22.84 31.23
CA LEU A 32 51.14 21.65 30.43
C LEU A 32 50.21 20.59 31.06
N ARG A 33 49.08 20.31 30.40
CA ARG A 33 48.97 19.34 29.27
C ARG A 33 47.49 19.16 28.89
N THR A 34 47.27 19.14 27.60
CA THR A 34 46.09 18.62 26.91
C THR A 34 45.70 17.23 27.40
N LEU A 35 44.40 17.00 27.59
CA LEU A 35 43.76 15.69 27.44
C LEU A 35 42.25 15.89 27.26
N GLY A 36 41.87 16.18 26.01
CA GLY A 36 40.52 15.92 25.54
C GLY A 36 40.27 14.42 25.63
N CYS A 37 39.55 14.00 26.66
CA CYS A 37 39.23 12.61 26.92
C CYS A 37 37.75 12.53 27.27
N GLY A 38 36.90 12.38 26.26
CA GLY A 38 35.45 12.30 26.45
C GLY A 38 34.64 12.13 25.17
N CYS A 39 35.13 12.68 24.04
CA CYS A 39 34.42 12.56 22.76
C CYS A 39 34.61 11.19 22.09
N SER A 40 35.74 10.50 22.28
CA SER A 40 36.00 9.23 21.56
C SER A 40 35.12 8.07 22.04
N ALA A 41 34.80 8.00 23.34
CA ALA A 41 33.92 6.98 23.88
C ALA A 41 32.47 7.19 23.43
N LEU A 42 32.01 8.45 23.40
CA LEU A 42 30.68 8.80 22.87
C LEU A 42 30.59 8.52 21.36
N VAL A 43 31.62 8.84 20.58
CA VAL A 43 31.66 8.51 19.15
C VAL A 43 31.66 7.00 18.94
N GLY A 44 32.40 6.24 19.76
CA GLY A 44 32.39 4.77 19.72
C GLY A 44 31.01 4.18 20.04
N VAL A 45 30.35 4.66 21.09
CA VAL A 45 29.01 4.21 21.47
C VAL A 45 27.98 4.57 20.40
N VAL A 46 28.01 5.80 19.87
CA VAL A 46 27.11 6.22 18.79
C VAL A 46 27.33 5.37 17.54
N LEU A 47 28.58 5.12 17.15
CA LEU A 47 28.89 4.27 15.99
C LEU A 47 28.37 2.85 16.19
N VAL A 48 28.56 2.26 17.38
CA VAL A 48 28.03 0.93 17.71
C VAL A 48 26.52 0.92 17.68
N CYS A 49 25.85 1.93 18.24
CA CYS A 49 24.39 2.06 18.17
C CYS A 49 23.90 2.16 16.73
N VAL A 50 24.56 2.96 15.89
CA VAL A 50 24.24 3.09 14.46
C VAL A 50 24.45 1.76 13.74
N LEU A 51 25.56 1.06 13.98
CA LEU A 51 25.83 -0.23 13.35
C LEU A 51 24.84 -1.31 13.79
N VAL A 52 24.44 -1.33 15.07
CA VAL A 52 23.37 -2.22 15.56
C VAL A 52 22.04 -1.86 14.92
N LEU A 53 21.72 -0.58 14.78
CA LEU A 53 20.49 -0.14 14.10
C LEU A 53 20.50 -0.57 12.63
N VAL A 54 21.62 -0.37 11.93
CA VAL A 54 21.79 -0.78 10.54
C VAL A 54 21.72 -2.30 10.42
N ALA A 55 22.30 -3.06 11.34
CA ALA A 55 22.20 -4.52 11.35
C ALA A 55 20.77 -5.00 11.62
N LEU A 56 20.04 -4.35 12.53
CA LEU A 56 18.64 -4.67 12.82
C LEU A 56 17.71 -4.30 11.66
N LEU A 57 17.96 -3.17 11.01
CA LEU A 57 17.26 -2.77 9.80
C LEU A 57 17.59 -3.73 8.66
N ALA A 58 18.87 -4.09 8.47
CA ALA A 58 19.30 -5.05 7.47
C ALA A 58 18.69 -6.45 7.70
N SER A 59 18.59 -6.91 8.95
CA SER A 59 18.00 -8.21 9.28
C SER A 59 16.47 -8.22 9.17
N GLN A 60 15.80 -7.09 9.37
CA GLN A 60 14.36 -6.96 9.12
C GLN A 60 14.06 -6.76 7.63
N SER A 61 15.03 -6.20 6.89
CA SER A 61 14.94 -5.94 5.46
C SER A 61 15.17 -7.16 4.57
N SER A 62 15.80 -8.22 5.11
CA SER A 62 15.87 -9.51 4.42
C SER A 62 14.56 -10.27 4.61
N GLY A 63 13.46 -9.68 4.18
CA GLY A 63 12.23 -10.42 3.97
C GLY A 63 12.49 -11.36 2.80
N SER A 64 12.86 -12.61 3.07
CA SER A 64 12.65 -13.64 2.06
C SER A 64 11.16 -13.62 1.76
N THR A 65 10.79 -13.21 0.57
CA THR A 65 9.41 -13.27 0.07
C THR A 65 9.06 -14.74 -0.10
N ASP A 66 8.69 -15.37 1.02
CA ASP A 66 8.31 -16.77 1.13
C ASP A 66 6.85 -16.91 0.69
N PHE A 67 6.62 -16.65 -0.59
CA PHE A 67 5.32 -16.83 -1.20
C PHE A 67 5.01 -18.33 -1.33
N PRO A 68 3.75 -18.74 -1.18
CA PRO A 68 3.38 -20.12 -1.41
C PRO A 68 3.62 -20.50 -2.87
N ARG A 69 3.98 -21.77 -3.12
CA ARG A 69 3.99 -22.33 -4.48
C ARG A 69 2.58 -22.75 -4.86
N VAL A 70 2.01 -22.12 -5.88
CA VAL A 70 0.63 -22.36 -6.34
C VAL A 70 0.61 -22.26 -7.86
N ALA A 71 -0.10 -23.18 -8.53
CA ALA A 71 -0.22 -23.18 -9.99
C ALA A 71 -1.10 -22.00 -10.47
N PRO A 72 -0.84 -21.43 -11.67
CA PRO A 72 -1.60 -20.30 -12.18
C PRO A 72 -3.12 -20.51 -12.25
N GLU A 73 -3.56 -21.74 -12.54
CA GLU A 73 -4.98 -22.10 -12.64
C GLU A 73 -5.68 -22.01 -11.28
N ASP A 74 -5.01 -22.46 -10.21
CA ASP A 74 -5.54 -22.36 -8.84
C ASP A 74 -5.63 -20.89 -8.40
N MET A 75 -4.64 -20.08 -8.77
CA MET A 75 -4.64 -18.64 -8.48
C MET A 75 -5.74 -17.91 -9.26
N ALA A 76 -5.92 -18.23 -10.54
CA ALA A 76 -6.99 -17.70 -11.39
C ALA A 76 -8.38 -18.08 -10.86
N SER A 77 -8.57 -19.34 -10.45
CA SER A 77 -9.81 -19.84 -9.85
C SER A 77 -10.17 -19.07 -8.58
N ARG A 78 -9.19 -18.79 -7.71
CA ARG A 78 -9.42 -17.96 -6.51
C ARG A 78 -9.82 -16.54 -6.87
N ALA A 79 -9.15 -15.89 -7.83
CA ALA A 79 -9.50 -14.56 -8.29
C ALA A 79 -10.93 -14.50 -8.88
N PHE A 80 -11.30 -15.51 -9.67
CA PHE A 80 -12.65 -15.64 -10.21
C PHE A 80 -13.70 -15.81 -9.10
N GLN A 81 -13.46 -16.68 -8.12
CA GLN A 81 -14.38 -16.90 -7.00
C GLN A 81 -14.69 -15.60 -6.23
N ARG A 82 -13.68 -14.74 -6.02
CA ARG A 82 -13.88 -13.41 -5.42
C ARG A 82 -14.75 -12.50 -6.27
N SER A 83 -14.52 -12.50 -7.58
CA SER A 83 -15.35 -11.74 -8.51
C SER A 83 -16.79 -12.24 -8.54
N GLN A 84 -17.00 -13.56 -8.56
CA GLN A 84 -18.34 -14.15 -8.55
C GLN A 84 -19.09 -13.83 -7.25
N GLU A 85 -18.45 -13.97 -6.09
CA GLU A 85 -19.05 -13.59 -4.80
C GLU A 85 -19.49 -12.12 -4.81
N ALA A 86 -18.62 -11.22 -5.26
CA ALA A 86 -18.96 -9.80 -5.37
C ALA A 86 -20.10 -9.56 -6.38
N TYR A 87 -20.07 -10.24 -7.53
CA TYR A 87 -21.09 -10.14 -8.57
C TYR A 87 -22.48 -10.55 -8.07
N ASP A 88 -22.55 -11.62 -7.28
CA ASP A 88 -23.78 -12.11 -6.67
C ASP A 88 -24.37 -11.09 -5.69
N VAL A 89 -23.53 -10.47 -4.86
CA VAL A 89 -23.98 -9.43 -3.90
C VAL A 89 -24.41 -8.14 -4.60
N LEU A 90 -23.70 -7.76 -5.66
CA LEU A 90 -24.07 -6.64 -6.52
C LEU A 90 -25.46 -6.88 -7.14
N GLY A 91 -25.84 -8.14 -7.40
CA GLY A 91 -27.19 -8.52 -7.82
C GLY A 91 -27.52 -8.11 -9.26
N PHE A 92 -26.50 -8.04 -10.12
CA PHE A 92 -26.69 -7.84 -11.55
C PHE A 92 -27.34 -9.08 -12.17
N LYS A 93 -28.26 -8.86 -13.12
CA LYS A 93 -29.07 -9.93 -13.72
C LYS A 93 -28.56 -10.44 -15.07
N ARG A 94 -27.54 -9.79 -15.61
CA ARG A 94 -26.94 -10.18 -16.89
C ARG A 94 -25.77 -11.13 -16.63
N THR A 95 -25.61 -12.15 -17.45
CA THR A 95 -24.39 -12.98 -17.45
C THR A 95 -23.26 -12.23 -18.15
N VAL A 96 -22.03 -12.33 -17.64
CA VAL A 96 -20.83 -11.78 -18.31
C VAL A 96 -20.07 -12.91 -18.97
N GLU A 97 -20.20 -13.03 -20.28
CA GLU A 97 -19.49 -14.05 -21.05
C GLU A 97 -17.98 -13.78 -21.08
N PRO A 98 -17.14 -14.83 -21.13
CA PRO A 98 -15.69 -14.68 -21.22
C PRO A 98 -15.27 -13.92 -22.48
N GLY A 99 -14.31 -13.00 -22.34
CA GLY A 99 -13.72 -12.26 -23.45
C GLY A 99 -13.45 -10.79 -23.15
N GLY A 100 -12.53 -10.20 -23.92
CA GLY A 100 -12.15 -8.80 -23.82
C GLY A 100 -12.91 -7.94 -24.83
N GLY A 101 -14.05 -7.37 -24.41
CA GLY A 101 -14.51 -6.13 -25.03
C GLY A 101 -13.55 -4.97 -24.73
N ASN A 102 -13.68 -3.84 -25.43
CA ASN A 102 -12.97 -2.64 -24.98
C ASN A 102 -13.62 -2.14 -23.68
N VAL A 103 -12.83 -1.96 -22.62
CA VAL A 103 -13.29 -1.39 -21.34
C VAL A 103 -14.03 -0.08 -21.62
N GLY A 104 -15.25 0.03 -21.11
CA GLY A 104 -16.11 1.20 -21.31
C GLY A 104 -16.97 1.17 -22.58
N VAL A 105 -16.85 0.13 -23.42
CA VAL A 105 -17.66 -0.03 -24.65
C VAL A 105 -18.55 -1.27 -24.59
N GLY A 106 -18.06 -2.38 -24.02
CA GLY A 106 -18.82 -3.63 -23.93
C GLY A 106 -18.41 -4.47 -22.73
N ALA A 107 -19.07 -5.61 -22.55
CA ALA A 107 -18.73 -6.53 -21.48
C ALA A 107 -17.29 -7.03 -21.59
N VAL A 108 -16.63 -7.12 -20.44
CA VAL A 108 -15.27 -7.66 -20.29
C VAL A 108 -15.31 -8.76 -19.25
N ASN A 109 -14.55 -9.83 -19.46
CA ASN A 109 -14.34 -10.91 -18.51
C ASN A 109 -13.03 -11.62 -18.87
N THR A 110 -11.95 -11.28 -18.17
CA THR A 110 -10.58 -11.72 -18.49
C THR A 110 -9.77 -12.01 -17.24
N PHE A 111 -8.85 -12.97 -17.33
CA PHE A 111 -7.75 -13.10 -16.39
C PHE A 111 -6.56 -12.26 -16.82
N GLY A 112 -5.74 -11.89 -15.84
CA GLY A 112 -4.44 -11.28 -16.05
C GLY A 112 -3.47 -11.71 -14.95
N SER A 113 -2.19 -11.41 -15.17
CA SER A 113 -1.13 -11.63 -14.20
C SER A 113 -0.28 -10.37 -14.04
N GLU A 114 0.26 -10.18 -12.83
CA GLU A 114 1.13 -9.08 -12.49
C GLU A 114 2.39 -9.60 -11.79
N PHE A 115 3.48 -8.85 -11.91
CA PHE A 115 4.71 -9.11 -11.17
C PHE A 115 4.50 -8.91 -9.67
N CYS A 116 5.26 -9.69 -8.90
CA CYS A 116 5.44 -9.49 -7.48
C CYS A 116 6.74 -8.77 -7.20
N TYR A 117 6.75 -7.91 -6.18
CA TYR A 117 7.88 -7.05 -5.83
C TYR A 117 8.29 -7.32 -4.38
N ASP A 118 9.59 -7.38 -4.11
CA ASP A 118 10.12 -7.49 -2.74
C ASP A 118 10.32 -6.11 -2.07
N GLY A 119 10.21 -5.03 -2.86
CA GLY A 119 10.43 -3.65 -2.40
C GLY A 119 11.89 -3.34 -2.08
N GLY A 120 12.81 -4.29 -2.22
CA GLY A 120 14.18 -4.19 -1.71
C GLY A 120 14.26 -3.94 -0.19
N PRO A 121 15.47 -3.77 0.36
CA PRO A 121 15.68 -3.69 1.81
C PRO A 121 14.95 -2.54 2.53
N LEU A 122 14.60 -1.48 1.79
CA LEU A 122 13.94 -0.29 2.33
C LEU A 122 12.50 -0.13 1.84
N GLY A 123 11.96 -1.10 1.08
CA GLY A 123 10.60 -1.01 0.51
C GLY A 123 10.44 0.05 -0.58
N MET A 124 11.54 0.48 -1.23
CA MET A 124 11.57 1.56 -2.23
C MET A 124 12.07 1.10 -3.61
N GLU A 125 12.45 -0.16 -3.77
CA GLU A 125 12.93 -0.68 -5.05
C GLU A 125 11.79 -1.37 -5.81
N ASP A 126 11.61 -1.03 -7.09
CA ASP A 126 10.69 -1.75 -8.00
C ASP A 126 11.34 -3.04 -8.52
N LYS A 127 11.92 -3.82 -7.61
CA LYS A 127 12.58 -5.07 -7.96
C LYS A 127 11.55 -6.20 -7.98
N THR A 128 11.40 -6.82 -9.15
CA THR A 128 10.56 -8.00 -9.31
C THR A 128 11.20 -9.21 -8.65
N VAL A 129 10.36 -10.08 -8.10
CA VAL A 129 10.78 -11.37 -7.55
C VAL A 129 10.62 -12.42 -8.65
N ASP A 130 11.75 -12.99 -9.08
CA ASP A 130 11.79 -13.98 -10.17
C ASP A 130 10.90 -15.19 -9.84
N GLY A 131 10.07 -15.58 -10.81
CA GLY A 131 9.11 -16.68 -10.67
C GLY A 131 7.92 -16.41 -9.76
N ALA A 132 7.86 -15.25 -9.11
CA ALA A 132 6.70 -14.83 -8.33
C ALA A 132 5.74 -13.99 -9.18
N TYR A 133 4.47 -14.31 -9.06
CA TYR A 133 3.39 -13.70 -9.82
C TYR A 133 2.15 -13.58 -8.93
N ARG A 134 1.23 -12.72 -9.34
CA ARG A 134 -0.14 -12.71 -8.82
C ARG A 134 -1.12 -12.77 -9.97
N MET A 135 -2.21 -13.51 -9.77
CA MET A 135 -3.32 -13.52 -10.72
C MET A 135 -4.37 -12.50 -10.34
N ASN A 136 -5.03 -11.98 -11.36
CA ASN A 136 -6.21 -11.15 -11.20
C ASN A 136 -7.31 -11.60 -12.16
N HIS A 137 -8.52 -11.18 -11.84
CA HIS A 137 -9.70 -11.32 -12.68
C HIS A 137 -10.37 -9.96 -12.81
N GLU A 138 -10.60 -9.54 -14.04
CA GLU A 138 -11.26 -8.28 -14.39
C GLU A 138 -12.53 -8.57 -15.16
N TRP A 139 -13.60 -7.84 -14.83
CA TRP A 139 -14.84 -7.90 -15.56
C TRP A 139 -15.52 -6.54 -15.64
N GLY A 140 -16.41 -6.37 -16.62
CA GLY A 140 -17.18 -5.16 -16.77
C GLY A 140 -18.51 -5.35 -17.49
N LEU A 141 -19.41 -4.41 -17.23
CA LEU A 141 -20.76 -4.35 -17.77
C LEU A 141 -21.04 -2.94 -18.31
N ASP A 142 -21.40 -2.85 -19.57
CA ASP A 142 -22.06 -1.70 -20.16
C ASP A 142 -23.55 -1.60 -19.78
N HIS A 143 -24.13 -0.42 -19.96
CA HIS A 143 -25.56 -0.14 -19.76
C HIS A 143 -26.09 -0.46 -18.34
N VAL A 144 -25.26 -0.33 -17.31
CA VAL A 144 -25.68 -0.51 -15.91
C VAL A 144 -26.34 0.78 -15.40
N PRO A 145 -27.66 0.76 -15.10
CA PRO A 145 -28.35 1.95 -14.61
C PRO A 145 -27.90 2.31 -13.20
N ALA A 146 -27.90 3.61 -12.90
CA ALA A 146 -27.51 4.16 -11.60
C ALA A 146 -28.22 3.49 -10.42
N SER A 147 -29.52 3.20 -10.56
CA SER A 147 -30.32 2.55 -9.52
C SER A 147 -29.80 1.17 -9.14
N GLN A 148 -29.25 0.41 -10.10
CA GLN A 148 -28.66 -0.90 -9.87
C GLN A 148 -27.24 -0.77 -9.34
N ALA A 149 -26.39 0.02 -10.01
CA ALA A 149 -24.99 0.19 -9.60
C ALA A 149 -24.84 0.74 -8.18
N VAL A 150 -25.55 1.83 -7.84
CA VAL A 150 -25.45 2.48 -6.52
C VAL A 150 -25.99 1.57 -5.43
N SER A 151 -27.15 0.95 -5.66
CA SER A 151 -27.74 0.04 -4.67
C SER A 151 -26.89 -1.23 -4.49
N GLY A 152 -26.31 -1.74 -5.58
CA GLY A 152 -25.38 -2.87 -5.58
C GLY A 152 -24.12 -2.56 -4.78
N LEU A 153 -23.43 -1.45 -5.10
CA LEU A 153 -22.22 -1.03 -4.39
C LEU A 153 -22.46 -0.87 -2.88
N ARG A 154 -23.58 -0.28 -2.47
CA ARG A 154 -23.93 -0.17 -1.04
C ARG A 154 -24.15 -1.53 -0.36
N ARG A 155 -24.71 -2.51 -1.08
CA ARG A 155 -24.84 -3.88 -0.54
C ARG A 155 -23.47 -4.54 -0.44
N LEU A 156 -22.67 -4.43 -1.50
CA LEU A 156 -21.34 -5.02 -1.56
C LEU A 156 -20.41 -4.44 -0.49
N HIS A 157 -20.43 -3.11 -0.31
CA HIS A 157 -19.68 -2.42 0.74
C HIS A 157 -19.98 -3.01 2.13
N ARG A 158 -21.25 -3.09 2.52
CA ARG A 158 -21.65 -3.70 3.80
C ARG A 158 -21.24 -5.16 3.90
N HIS A 159 -21.49 -5.97 2.86
CA HIS A 159 -21.13 -7.39 2.84
C HIS A 159 -19.63 -7.60 3.05
N LEU A 160 -18.80 -6.80 2.39
CA LEU A 160 -17.35 -6.91 2.50
C LEU A 160 -16.86 -6.47 3.88
N GLU A 161 -17.39 -5.39 4.44
CA GLU A 161 -17.11 -4.99 5.84
C GLU A 161 -17.49 -6.08 6.83
N ASP A 162 -18.72 -6.60 6.73
CA ASP A 162 -19.24 -7.66 7.62
C ASP A 162 -18.43 -8.96 7.48
N SER A 163 -17.87 -9.21 6.30
CA SER A 163 -17.03 -10.37 6.02
C SER A 163 -15.56 -10.17 6.42
N GLY A 164 -15.18 -9.02 6.99
CA GLY A 164 -13.84 -8.73 7.47
C GLY A 164 -12.85 -8.27 6.39
N TRP A 165 -13.33 -7.64 5.31
CA TRP A 165 -12.46 -6.87 4.41
C TRP A 165 -12.22 -5.47 4.97
N GLU A 166 -11.00 -4.96 4.80
CA GLU A 166 -10.70 -3.57 5.10
C GLU A 166 -11.10 -2.69 3.91
N VAL A 167 -11.98 -1.72 4.14
CA VAL A 167 -12.35 -0.71 3.13
C VAL A 167 -11.29 0.39 3.12
N THR A 168 -10.49 0.44 2.05
CA THR A 168 -9.44 1.45 1.90
C THR A 168 -9.99 2.74 1.29
N SER A 169 -11.06 2.65 0.50
CA SER A 169 -11.77 3.81 -0.03
C SER A 169 -13.19 3.41 -0.42
N TYR A 170 -14.16 4.23 -0.01
CA TYR A 170 -15.54 4.14 -0.48
C TYR A 170 -16.04 5.55 -0.80
N ARG A 171 -16.37 5.78 -2.07
CA ARG A 171 -16.81 7.09 -2.55
C ARG A 171 -18.16 6.97 -3.22
N GLU A 172 -19.15 7.60 -2.60
CA GLU A 172 -20.45 7.84 -3.22
C GLU A 172 -20.35 9.04 -4.16
N GLY A 173 -20.32 8.78 -5.47
CA GLY A 173 -20.22 9.83 -6.48
C GLY A 173 -21.44 10.76 -6.48
N GLY A 174 -21.19 12.08 -6.46
CA GLY A 174 -22.23 13.07 -6.78
C GLY A 174 -22.68 12.99 -8.24
N LYS A 175 -23.54 13.91 -8.69
CA LYS A 175 -24.03 13.94 -10.07
C LYS A 175 -22.86 13.96 -11.07
N GLY A 176 -22.73 12.90 -11.88
CA GLY A 176 -21.68 12.76 -12.90
C GLY A 176 -20.29 12.40 -12.37
N LYS A 177 -20.16 11.99 -11.10
CA LYS A 177 -18.88 11.52 -10.53
C LYS A 177 -18.90 10.00 -10.34
N ASP A 178 -17.74 9.39 -10.48
CA ASP A 178 -17.58 7.95 -10.33
C ASP A 178 -17.83 7.52 -8.89
N TRP A 179 -18.46 6.36 -8.78
CA TRP A 179 -18.65 5.64 -7.53
C TRP A 179 -17.59 4.58 -7.43
N GLU A 180 -16.90 4.51 -6.29
CA GLU A 180 -15.73 3.67 -6.13
C GLU A 180 -15.78 2.92 -4.81
N LEU A 181 -15.36 1.66 -4.84
CA LEU A 181 -15.12 0.85 -3.66
C LEU A 181 -13.80 0.09 -3.84
N TYR A 182 -12.87 0.32 -2.92
CA TYR A 182 -11.59 -0.35 -2.84
C TYR A 182 -11.51 -1.07 -1.49
N VAL A 183 -11.17 -2.35 -1.54
CA VAL A 183 -11.01 -3.17 -0.35
C VAL A 183 -9.73 -3.99 -0.42
N ARG A 184 -9.20 -4.34 0.75
CA ARG A 184 -8.05 -5.22 0.89
C ARG A 184 -8.18 -6.18 2.06
N ARG A 185 -7.37 -7.23 2.04
CA ARG A 185 -7.20 -8.21 3.13
C ARG A 185 -5.78 -8.77 3.11
N GLY A 186 -5.32 -9.26 4.28
CA GLY A 186 -4.02 -9.92 4.42
C GLY A 186 -2.87 -9.00 4.02
N ASP A 187 -2.71 -7.90 4.76
CA ASP A 187 -1.69 -6.86 4.55
C ASP A 187 -1.69 -6.16 3.18
N GLY A 188 -2.73 -6.38 2.35
CA GLY A 188 -2.88 -5.73 1.04
C GLY A 188 -2.65 -6.66 -0.15
N ASP A 189 -2.31 -7.91 0.10
CA ASP A 189 -2.00 -8.88 -0.95
C ASP A 189 -3.26 -9.38 -1.66
N GLU A 190 -4.39 -9.45 -0.96
CA GLU A 190 -5.69 -9.70 -1.57
C GLU A 190 -6.44 -8.36 -1.69
N ARG A 191 -6.87 -8.00 -2.90
CA ARG A 191 -7.53 -6.71 -3.16
C ARG A 191 -8.69 -6.86 -4.15
N MET A 192 -9.72 -6.05 -3.95
CA MET A 192 -10.79 -5.88 -4.92
C MET A 192 -11.09 -4.41 -5.17
N THR A 193 -11.51 -4.10 -6.38
CA THR A 193 -11.85 -2.74 -6.83
C THR A 193 -13.12 -2.79 -7.63
N PHE A 194 -14.05 -1.88 -7.35
CA PHE A 194 -15.31 -1.76 -8.06
C PHE A 194 -15.55 -0.30 -8.39
N ILE A 195 -15.83 -0.01 -9.66
CA ILE A 195 -16.05 1.36 -10.12
C ILE A 195 -17.27 1.41 -11.01
N TRP A 196 -18.17 2.37 -10.75
CA TRP A 196 -19.25 2.72 -11.66
C TRP A 196 -19.05 4.11 -12.23
N PHE A 197 -19.04 4.17 -13.55
CA PHE A 197 -18.86 5.35 -14.38
C PHE A 197 -20.22 5.84 -14.89
N PRO A 198 -20.79 6.92 -14.32
CA PRO A 198 -22.14 7.37 -14.65
C PRO A 198 -22.28 7.94 -16.07
N ASP A 199 -21.21 8.52 -16.61
CA ASP A 199 -21.14 9.14 -17.94
C ASP A 199 -21.35 8.12 -19.07
N ARG A 200 -20.84 6.90 -18.89
CA ARG A 200 -20.94 5.78 -19.84
C ARG A 200 -21.82 4.62 -19.37
N GLN A 201 -22.45 4.75 -18.20
CA GLN A 201 -23.23 3.68 -17.56
C GLN A 201 -22.46 2.35 -17.49
N TYR A 202 -21.18 2.43 -17.15
CA TYR A 202 -20.28 1.28 -17.18
C TYR A 202 -19.87 0.90 -15.76
N PHE A 203 -19.93 -0.38 -15.43
CA PHE A 203 -19.48 -0.92 -14.16
C PHE A 203 -18.29 -1.84 -14.40
N THR A 204 -17.25 -1.73 -13.58
CA THR A 204 -16.11 -2.65 -13.57
C THR A 204 -15.91 -3.25 -12.19
N GLY A 205 -15.45 -4.50 -12.17
CA GLY A 205 -14.96 -5.18 -10.99
C GLY A 205 -13.62 -5.84 -11.27
N PHE A 206 -12.75 -5.79 -10.28
CA PHE A 206 -11.42 -6.37 -10.32
C PHE A 206 -11.16 -7.11 -9.01
N ALA A 207 -10.57 -8.29 -9.08
CA ALA A 207 -10.10 -9.04 -7.93
C ALA A 207 -8.69 -9.56 -8.18
N ALA A 208 -7.75 -9.27 -7.29
CA ALA A 208 -6.41 -9.84 -7.30
C ALA A 208 -6.16 -10.64 -6.03
N VAL A 209 -5.45 -11.75 -6.20
CA VAL A 209 -5.05 -12.65 -5.12
C VAL A 209 -3.59 -12.37 -4.71
N PRO A 210 -3.15 -12.87 -3.53
CA PRO A 210 -1.76 -12.73 -3.09
C PRO A 210 -0.73 -13.23 -4.09
N CYS A 211 0.53 -12.85 -3.88
CA CYS A 211 1.65 -13.39 -4.64
C CYS A 211 1.86 -14.89 -4.38
N ALA A 212 2.28 -15.61 -5.41
CA ALA A 212 2.68 -17.01 -5.35
C ALA A 212 3.89 -17.24 -6.27
N TYR A 213 4.66 -18.29 -6.00
CA TYR A 213 5.63 -18.82 -6.96
C TYR A 213 4.95 -19.84 -7.86
N ASP A 214 5.23 -19.78 -9.16
CA ASP A 214 4.78 -20.81 -10.09
C ASP A 214 5.67 -22.06 -9.96
N PRO A 215 5.10 -23.23 -9.62
CA PRO A 215 5.86 -24.48 -9.52
C PRO A 215 6.57 -24.89 -10.82
N ALA A 216 6.11 -24.42 -11.98
CA ALA A 216 6.66 -24.75 -13.29
C ALA A 216 7.73 -23.76 -13.79
N TRP A 217 7.91 -22.62 -13.10
CA TRP A 217 8.84 -21.57 -13.51
C TRP A 217 10.29 -22.04 -13.46
N LYS A 218 11.09 -21.59 -14.44
CA LYS A 218 12.51 -21.92 -14.58
C LYS A 218 13.34 -20.66 -14.78
N ASP A 219 14.60 -20.74 -14.35
CA ASP A 219 15.59 -19.69 -14.59
C ASP A 219 15.67 -19.36 -16.09
N GLY A 220 15.32 -18.12 -16.44
CA GLY A 220 15.30 -17.62 -17.82
C GLY A 220 13.91 -17.48 -18.43
N ASP A 221 12.84 -17.93 -17.76
CA ASP A 221 11.47 -17.62 -18.15
C ASP A 221 11.20 -16.11 -18.02
N VAL A 222 10.44 -15.55 -18.96
CA VAL A 222 10.19 -14.10 -19.06
C VAL A 222 8.76 -13.78 -18.66
N GLY A 223 8.59 -12.80 -17.77
CA GLY A 223 7.28 -12.30 -17.37
C GLY A 223 6.67 -13.04 -16.18
N PRO A 224 5.52 -12.55 -15.66
CA PRO A 224 4.75 -13.29 -14.68
C PRO A 224 4.10 -14.51 -15.32
N SER A 225 3.92 -15.58 -14.54
CA SER A 225 3.15 -16.74 -15.01
C SER A 225 1.72 -16.35 -15.33
N GLU A 226 1.21 -16.90 -16.43
CA GLU A 226 -0.17 -16.70 -16.89
C GLU A 226 -0.95 -18.00 -16.72
N ALA A 227 -2.28 -17.87 -16.65
CA ALA A 227 -3.16 -19.00 -16.87
C ALA A 227 -3.56 -19.01 -18.35
N ASP A 228 -3.33 -20.11 -19.05
CA ASP A 228 -3.75 -20.30 -20.45
C ASP A 228 -5.29 -20.38 -20.61
N GLU A 229 -6.01 -20.43 -19.48
CA GLU A 229 -7.45 -20.62 -19.43
C GLU A 229 -8.23 -19.31 -19.58
N ARG A 230 -9.39 -19.38 -20.23
CA ARG A 230 -10.38 -18.30 -20.20
C ARG A 230 -11.16 -18.37 -18.89
N PRO A 231 -11.50 -17.24 -18.27
CA PRO A 231 -12.37 -17.25 -17.11
C PRO A 231 -13.74 -17.87 -17.47
N PRO A 232 -14.43 -18.51 -16.51
CA PRO A 232 -15.83 -18.88 -16.67
C PRO A 232 -16.71 -17.64 -16.83
N ALA A 233 -17.96 -17.85 -17.27
CA ALA A 233 -18.94 -16.77 -17.29
C ALA A 233 -19.32 -16.36 -15.85
N LEU A 234 -19.43 -15.06 -15.59
CA LEU A 234 -20.03 -14.58 -14.34
C LEU A 234 -21.53 -14.76 -14.41
N LEU A 235 -22.07 -15.61 -13.53
CA LEU A 235 -23.47 -15.96 -13.53
C LEU A 235 -24.27 -14.94 -12.72
N ALA A 236 -25.45 -14.59 -13.24
CA ALA A 236 -26.43 -13.82 -12.51
C ALA A 236 -27.16 -14.69 -11.47
N SER A 237 -27.18 -14.23 -10.23
CA SER A 237 -27.98 -14.78 -9.13
C SER A 237 -29.31 -14.04 -8.95
#